data_AF-A0A0C4YPM6-F1
#
_entry.id   AF-A0A0C4YPM6-F1
#
_cell.length_a   1.000
_cell.length_b   1.000
_cell.length_c   1.000
_cell.angle_alpha   90.00
_cell.angle_beta   90.00
_cell.angle_gamma   90.00
#
_symmetry.space_group_name_H-M   'P 1'
#
loop_
_entity.id
_entity.type
_entity.pdbx_description
1 polymer ?
#
loop_
_entity_poly.entity_id
_entity_poly.type
_entity_poly.pdbx_seq_one_letter_code
_entity_poly.pdbx_strand_id
1 'polypeptide(L)'
;MADALSIGLSRSSLRVPFGLSKSDGRLYEPRDVSLGKACGCICPGCREQLYAKHCWESSVVPHFAHAPGTDCRSGFESAVHLAAKQLIDTERKLLFPALFAKYEIYDALGRLHEPVQQIVSLGERDLTDVRLEEQVENVRPDLLVTAEGLGTVMVEVAVTHFVDATKLDKVAALGIPLLEIDLSAQRTATFESLREVLFAEHSLKRWLFHPELKETERKLEETLSPILEVARVEADMLRQKDAALEAEQQEARRHLLSELRKAEREKKYQQRVELERAARFRGRPEHEKKQIIARRFDRAELPGNLRVRVRGARSFGVMDPLLWQMTLFGGLIERQVVEGRGWVKKDYAVGWLSYRFATTPEFTDSEKIAVWDYLVSLSDSGALIRKHKGYFQIAVSSLAAYETLLAARGTSGRPSQLVWVDEEAWPPREIAQLIAVAHARSDLLSVSWDALSTLLPKARLRTPEEICALYSRREMSDERVLEYLICAGFLVSNRVGT
;
A
#
# COMPACT_ATOMS: atom_id res chain seq x y z
N MET A 1 14.09 -51.82 -4.10
CA MET A 1 13.21 -53.00 -4.24
C MET A 1 11.89 -52.54 -4.84
N ALA A 2 11.81 -52.58 -6.16
CA ALA A 2 10.58 -52.62 -6.93
C ALA A 2 11.00 -53.27 -8.26
N ASP A 3 10.87 -54.58 -8.25
CA ASP A 3 11.39 -55.51 -9.24
C ASP A 3 10.39 -55.67 -10.39
N ALA A 4 10.94 -55.95 -11.56
CA ALA A 4 10.34 -56.68 -12.68
C ALA A 4 8.99 -56.19 -13.25
N LEU A 5 9.07 -55.50 -14.38
CA LEU A 5 8.29 -55.85 -15.58
C LEU A 5 9.19 -55.68 -16.81
N SER A 6 10.10 -56.64 -16.98
CA SER A 6 10.72 -56.91 -18.28
C SER A 6 9.64 -57.46 -19.20
N ILE A 7 8.96 -56.55 -19.92
CA ILE A 7 8.17 -56.93 -21.08
C ILE A 7 9.18 -57.36 -22.14
N GLY A 8 9.35 -58.67 -22.28
CA GLY A 8 10.10 -59.26 -23.38
C GLY A 8 9.49 -58.79 -24.69
N LEU A 9 10.16 -57.84 -25.33
CA LEU A 9 9.93 -57.51 -26.73
C LEU A 9 10.28 -58.77 -27.54
N SER A 10 9.25 -59.52 -27.91
CA SER A 10 9.28 -60.54 -28.94
C SER A 10 10.12 -60.02 -30.13
N ARG A 11 11.20 -60.74 -30.45
CA ARG A 11 12.12 -60.49 -31.56
C ARG A 11 11.41 -60.63 -32.92
N SER A 12 10.55 -59.68 -33.28
CA SER A 12 10.14 -59.51 -34.66
C SER A 12 11.32 -58.90 -35.42
N SER A 13 11.98 -59.69 -36.27
CA SER A 13 12.94 -59.25 -37.28
C SER A 13 12.39 -57.97 -37.95
N LEU A 14 13.03 -56.82 -37.73
CA LEU A 14 12.66 -55.58 -38.41
C LEU A 14 12.77 -55.83 -39.92
N ARG A 15 11.63 -55.86 -40.59
CA ARG A 15 11.54 -56.12 -42.03
C ARG A 15 12.21 -54.96 -42.77
N VAL A 16 12.89 -55.23 -43.87
CA VAL A 16 13.58 -54.19 -44.64
C VAL A 16 12.54 -53.46 -45.52
N PRO A 17 12.33 -52.14 -45.34
CA PRO A 17 11.27 -51.41 -46.06
C PRO A 17 11.65 -51.10 -47.51
N PHE A 18 12.94 -50.93 -47.81
CA PHE A 18 13.44 -50.60 -49.15
C PHE A 18 14.59 -51.51 -49.56
N GLY A 19 14.58 -52.00 -50.80
CA GLY A 19 15.61 -52.86 -51.38
C GLY A 19 16.51 -52.09 -52.32
N LEU A 20 17.83 -52.27 -52.21
CA LEU A 20 18.81 -51.65 -53.11
C LEU A 20 18.97 -52.48 -54.37
N SER A 21 18.54 -51.96 -55.51
CA SER A 21 18.65 -52.63 -56.80
C SER A 21 20.12 -52.72 -57.23
N LYS A 22 20.57 -53.92 -57.61
CA LYS A 22 21.92 -54.15 -58.15
C LYS A 22 22.11 -53.58 -59.56
N SER A 23 21.03 -53.37 -60.32
CA SER A 23 21.12 -52.94 -61.72
C SER A 23 21.42 -51.46 -61.88
N ASP A 24 20.83 -50.61 -61.02
CA ASP A 24 20.89 -49.15 -61.12
C ASP A 24 21.35 -48.47 -59.82
N GLY A 25 21.53 -49.23 -58.74
CA GLY A 25 21.95 -48.68 -57.45
C GLY A 25 20.88 -47.85 -56.73
N ARG A 26 19.61 -47.92 -57.14
CA ARG A 26 18.50 -47.19 -56.51
C ARG A 26 17.74 -48.05 -55.51
N LEU A 27 17.14 -47.39 -54.52
CA LEU A 27 16.18 -48.00 -53.62
C LEU A 27 14.79 -48.04 -54.23
N TYR A 28 14.12 -49.17 -54.02
CA TYR A 28 12.74 -49.42 -54.43
C TYR A 28 11.91 -49.94 -53.26
N GLU A 29 10.61 -49.67 -53.28
CA GLU A 29 9.66 -50.35 -52.40
C GLU A 29 9.39 -51.78 -52.89
N PRO A 30 8.89 -52.67 -52.01
CA PRO A 30 8.63 -54.06 -52.37
C PRO A 30 7.65 -54.20 -53.53
N ARG A 31 6.73 -53.25 -53.73
CA ARG A 31 5.72 -53.29 -54.80
C ARG A 31 6.24 -52.82 -56.16
N ASP A 32 7.37 -52.13 -56.19
CA ASP A 32 7.94 -51.53 -57.41
C ASP A 32 8.91 -52.47 -58.14
N VAL A 33 9.08 -53.70 -57.64
CA VAL A 33 10.02 -54.69 -58.14
C VAL A 33 9.34 -56.03 -58.35
N SER A 34 9.98 -56.93 -59.11
CA SER A 34 9.51 -58.28 -59.34
C SER A 34 9.42 -59.10 -58.05
N LEU A 35 8.42 -59.97 -57.93
CA LEU A 35 8.21 -60.80 -56.74
C LEU A 35 9.40 -61.73 -56.44
N GLY A 36 9.68 -61.92 -55.15
CA GLY A 36 10.64 -62.91 -54.66
C GLY A 36 12.08 -62.53 -55.01
N LYS A 37 12.90 -63.53 -55.34
CA LYS A 37 14.33 -63.36 -55.66
C LYS A 37 14.57 -62.61 -56.97
N ALA A 38 13.57 -62.58 -57.85
CA ALA A 38 13.65 -61.91 -59.15
C ALA A 38 13.70 -60.39 -59.02
N CYS A 39 13.44 -59.81 -57.83
CA CYS A 39 13.59 -58.36 -57.60
C CYS A 39 15.02 -57.86 -57.86
N GLY A 40 16.04 -58.72 -57.73
CA GLY A 40 17.43 -58.31 -57.90
C GLY A 40 17.97 -57.39 -56.79
N CYS A 41 17.22 -57.13 -55.73
CA CYS A 41 17.59 -56.21 -54.66
C CYS A 41 18.51 -56.85 -53.61
N ILE A 42 19.37 -56.04 -53.00
CA ILE A 42 20.17 -56.37 -51.83
C ILE A 42 19.82 -55.50 -50.62
N CYS A 43 20.14 -56.00 -49.44
CA CYS A 43 19.97 -55.29 -48.19
C CYS A 43 20.95 -54.10 -48.11
N PRO A 44 20.48 -52.87 -47.84
CA PRO A 44 21.38 -51.74 -47.67
C PRO A 44 22.35 -51.88 -46.49
N GLY A 45 21.97 -52.62 -45.45
CA GLY A 45 22.79 -52.85 -44.24
C GLY A 45 23.85 -53.94 -44.42
N CYS A 46 23.47 -55.19 -44.71
CA CYS A 46 24.40 -56.33 -44.82
C CYS A 46 24.82 -56.70 -46.24
N ARG A 47 24.26 -56.03 -47.28
CA ARG A 47 24.50 -56.31 -48.71
C ARG A 47 24.07 -57.69 -49.21
N GLU A 48 23.44 -58.50 -48.35
CA GLU A 48 22.87 -59.81 -48.74
C GLU A 48 21.65 -59.68 -49.66
N GLN A 49 21.38 -60.74 -50.43
CA GLN A 49 20.23 -60.78 -51.34
C GLN A 49 18.89 -60.74 -50.59
N LEU A 50 17.97 -59.90 -51.08
CA LEU A 50 16.61 -59.78 -50.56
C LEU A 50 15.59 -60.52 -51.46
N TYR A 51 14.46 -60.84 -50.85
CA TYR A 51 13.27 -61.39 -51.49
C TYR A 51 12.13 -60.37 -51.32
N ALA A 52 11.63 -59.82 -52.42
CA ALA A 52 10.47 -58.95 -52.37
C ALA A 52 9.21 -59.77 -52.04
N LYS A 53 8.49 -59.39 -50.98
CA LYS A 53 7.22 -60.01 -50.59
C LYS A 53 6.14 -58.96 -50.69
N HIS A 54 5.34 -59.04 -51.74
CA HIS A 54 4.18 -58.18 -51.94
C HIS A 54 3.08 -59.01 -52.62
N CYS A 55 1.83 -58.71 -52.29
CA CYS A 55 0.67 -59.32 -52.93
C CYS A 55 -0.42 -58.24 -52.99
N TRP A 56 -1.04 -58.10 -54.16
CA TRP A 56 -2.11 -57.12 -54.38
C TRP A 56 -3.47 -57.60 -53.84
N GLU A 57 -3.60 -58.91 -53.61
CA GLU A 57 -4.85 -59.61 -53.28
C GLU A 57 -4.94 -60.08 -51.82
N SER A 58 -3.90 -59.84 -51.00
CA SER A 58 -3.88 -60.24 -49.58
C SER A 58 -3.44 -59.11 -48.65
N SER A 59 -3.82 -59.18 -47.38
CA SER A 59 -3.47 -58.20 -46.33
C SER A 59 -2.00 -58.27 -45.86
N VAL A 60 -1.11 -58.91 -46.62
CA VAL A 60 0.31 -58.99 -46.26
C VAL A 60 0.97 -57.63 -46.49
N VAL A 61 1.46 -57.00 -45.43
CA VAL A 61 2.25 -55.77 -45.51
C VAL A 61 3.46 -56.02 -46.43
N PRO A 62 3.58 -55.30 -47.56
CA PRO A 62 4.70 -55.45 -48.47
C PRO A 62 6.02 -55.21 -47.74
N HIS A 63 7.00 -56.09 -47.94
CA HIS A 63 8.32 -55.95 -47.33
C HIS A 63 9.39 -56.71 -48.10
N PHE A 64 10.65 -56.35 -47.88
CA PHE A 64 11.77 -57.21 -48.22
C PHE A 64 12.13 -58.12 -47.06
N ALA A 65 12.41 -59.38 -47.38
CA ALA A 65 12.89 -60.38 -46.44
C ALA A 65 14.26 -60.90 -46.87
N HIS A 66 15.10 -61.26 -45.90
CA HIS A 66 16.31 -62.03 -46.13
C HIS A 66 15.97 -63.51 -46.41
N ALA A 67 16.97 -64.29 -46.79
CA ALA A 67 16.82 -65.74 -46.88
C ALA A 67 16.51 -66.33 -45.49
N PRO A 68 15.77 -67.46 -45.40
CA PRO A 68 15.54 -68.12 -44.11
C PRO A 68 16.86 -68.41 -43.38
N GLY A 69 16.99 -67.93 -42.14
CA GLY A 69 18.20 -68.10 -41.32
C GLY A 69 19.26 -67.01 -41.46
N THR A 70 19.06 -66.03 -42.36
CA THR A 70 19.88 -64.82 -42.42
C THR A 70 19.01 -63.62 -42.00
N ASP A 71 19.47 -62.82 -41.05
CA ASP A 71 18.83 -61.57 -40.63
C ASP A 71 19.92 -60.57 -40.27
N CYS A 72 19.69 -59.28 -40.54
CA CYS A 72 20.61 -58.22 -40.15
C CYS A 72 19.92 -57.17 -39.27
N ARG A 73 20.66 -56.66 -38.28
CA ARG A 73 20.15 -55.65 -37.35
C ARG A 73 20.09 -54.26 -37.97
N SER A 74 21.00 -53.94 -38.89
CA SER A 74 21.13 -52.63 -39.53
C SER A 74 20.27 -52.45 -40.78
N GLY A 75 19.66 -53.51 -41.31
CA GLY A 75 19.00 -53.46 -42.63
C GLY A 75 17.85 -52.47 -42.71
N PHE A 76 17.07 -52.34 -41.64
CA PHE A 76 16.01 -51.35 -41.54
C PHE A 76 16.57 -49.93 -41.53
N GLU A 77 17.48 -49.64 -40.60
CA GLU A 77 18.03 -48.30 -40.36
C GLU A 77 18.74 -47.78 -41.61
N SER A 78 19.62 -48.59 -42.21
CA SER A 78 20.32 -48.25 -43.44
C SER A 78 19.38 -48.07 -44.62
N ALA A 79 18.28 -48.84 -44.70
CA ALA A 79 17.31 -48.69 -45.78
C ALA A 79 16.51 -47.38 -45.67
N VAL A 80 16.03 -47.03 -44.48
CA VAL A 80 15.29 -45.78 -44.25
C VAL A 80 16.21 -44.57 -44.48
N HIS A 81 17.43 -44.63 -43.97
CA HIS A 81 18.44 -43.57 -44.12
C HIS A 81 18.78 -43.28 -45.58
N LEU A 82 19.07 -44.33 -46.35
CA LEU A 82 19.40 -44.21 -47.77
C LEU A 82 18.16 -43.83 -48.62
N ALA A 83 16.96 -44.26 -48.23
CA ALA A 83 15.72 -43.89 -48.92
C ALA A 83 15.43 -42.39 -48.78
N ALA A 84 15.62 -41.84 -47.58
CA ALA A 84 15.49 -40.40 -47.35
C ALA A 84 16.50 -39.60 -48.18
N LYS A 85 17.78 -40.02 -48.18
CA LYS A 85 18.84 -39.43 -49.02
C LYS A 85 18.46 -39.44 -50.50
N GLN A 86 17.99 -40.59 -51.01
CA GLN A 86 17.56 -40.73 -52.41
C GLN A 86 16.38 -39.81 -52.75
N LEU A 87 15.39 -39.67 -51.87
CA LEU A 87 14.25 -38.79 -52.11
C LEU A 87 14.69 -37.32 -52.23
N ILE A 88 15.54 -36.85 -51.32
CA ILE A 88 16.06 -35.47 -51.36
C ILE A 88 16.86 -35.24 -52.66
N ASP A 89 17.72 -36.18 -53.03
CA ASP A 89 18.51 -36.11 -54.26
C ASP A 89 17.67 -36.20 -55.54
N THR A 90 16.55 -36.93 -55.50
CA THR A 90 15.64 -37.09 -56.64
C THR A 90 14.71 -35.88 -56.81
N GLU A 91 14.10 -35.42 -55.72
CA GLU A 91 13.09 -34.35 -55.77
C GLU A 91 13.71 -32.95 -55.74
N ARG A 92 14.98 -32.83 -55.35
CA ARG A 92 15.74 -31.57 -55.35
C ARG A 92 15.00 -30.44 -54.63
N LYS A 93 14.32 -30.78 -53.55
CA LYS A 93 13.62 -29.85 -52.66
C LYS A 93 13.67 -30.36 -51.22
N LEU A 94 13.49 -29.48 -50.24
CA LEU A 94 13.38 -29.85 -48.83
C LEU A 94 12.59 -28.79 -48.05
N LEU A 95 11.78 -29.22 -47.08
CA LEU A 95 11.13 -28.29 -46.13
C LEU A 95 12.11 -27.93 -45.01
N PHE A 96 12.39 -26.63 -44.84
CA PHE A 96 13.26 -26.14 -43.76
C PHE A 96 12.43 -25.55 -42.63
N PRO A 97 12.70 -25.88 -41.35
CA PRO A 97 12.00 -25.29 -40.22
C PRO A 97 12.42 -23.83 -40.02
N ALA A 98 11.54 -23.02 -39.40
CA ALA A 98 11.91 -21.67 -39.01
C ALA A 98 12.99 -21.67 -37.91
N LEU A 99 13.84 -20.65 -37.93
CA LEU A 99 14.83 -20.38 -36.88
C LEU A 99 14.64 -18.95 -36.38
N PHE A 100 14.61 -18.79 -35.05
CA PHE A 100 14.48 -17.50 -34.39
C PHE A 100 15.60 -17.32 -33.37
N ALA A 101 16.24 -16.16 -33.39
CA ALA A 101 17.00 -15.67 -32.24
C ALA A 101 16.04 -15.05 -31.24
N LYS A 102 16.25 -15.33 -29.96
CA LYS A 102 15.47 -14.78 -28.85
C LYS A 102 16.41 -14.32 -27.75
N TYR A 103 16.09 -13.22 -27.10
CA TYR A 103 16.80 -12.74 -25.92
C TYR A 103 15.78 -12.29 -24.88
N GLU A 104 15.94 -12.71 -23.63
CA GLU A 104 14.98 -12.45 -22.55
C GLU A 104 15.70 -11.83 -21.35
N ILE A 105 15.23 -10.66 -20.89
CA ILE A 105 15.81 -9.95 -19.75
C ILE A 105 14.77 -9.11 -19.01
N TYR A 106 14.91 -9.01 -17.68
CA TYR A 106 14.15 -8.05 -16.87
C TYR A 106 14.95 -6.78 -16.67
N ASP A 107 14.31 -5.62 -16.80
CA ASP A 107 14.94 -4.34 -16.46
C ASP A 107 14.89 -4.03 -14.96
N ALA A 108 15.56 -2.94 -14.55
CA ALA A 108 15.62 -2.51 -13.15
C ALA A 108 14.25 -2.06 -12.56
N LEU A 109 13.23 -1.91 -13.41
CA LEU A 109 11.85 -1.58 -13.04
C LEU A 109 10.95 -2.83 -13.04
N GLY A 110 11.51 -4.02 -13.32
CA GLY A 110 10.79 -5.29 -13.33
C GLY A 110 10.01 -5.57 -14.61
N ARG A 111 10.25 -4.85 -15.71
CA ARG A 111 9.60 -5.09 -17.00
C ARG A 111 10.38 -6.15 -17.79
N LEU A 112 9.68 -7.12 -18.35
CA LEU A 112 10.25 -8.14 -19.23
C LEU A 112 10.46 -7.58 -20.64
N HIS A 113 11.64 -7.79 -21.20
CA HIS A 113 12.00 -7.50 -22.59
C HIS A 113 12.34 -8.81 -23.29
N GLU A 114 11.59 -9.13 -24.35
CA GLU A 114 11.70 -10.40 -25.09
C GLU A 114 11.78 -10.18 -26.62
N PRO A 115 12.78 -9.46 -27.15
CA PRO A 115 12.93 -9.31 -28.59
C PRO A 115 13.16 -10.67 -29.28
N VAL A 116 12.54 -10.81 -30.45
CA VAL A 116 12.64 -11.99 -31.30
C VAL A 116 12.97 -11.54 -32.72
N GLN A 117 13.92 -12.22 -33.36
CA GLN A 117 14.25 -12.01 -34.76
C GLN A 117 14.26 -13.35 -35.51
N GLN A 118 13.54 -13.40 -36.62
CA GLN A 118 13.57 -14.55 -37.52
C GLN A 118 14.86 -14.54 -38.36
N ILE A 119 15.59 -15.65 -38.33
CA ILE A 119 16.79 -15.88 -39.12
C ILE A 119 16.43 -16.70 -40.37
N VAL A 120 15.64 -17.75 -40.19
CA VAL A 120 15.17 -18.61 -41.28
C VAL A 120 13.65 -18.65 -41.26
N SER A 121 13.04 -18.44 -42.43
CA SER A 121 11.60 -18.64 -42.60
C SER A 121 11.27 -20.09 -42.90
N LEU A 122 10.24 -20.62 -42.22
CA LEU A 122 9.68 -21.93 -42.52
C LEU A 122 9.25 -21.97 -43.99
N GLY A 123 9.66 -23.01 -44.71
CA GLY A 123 9.11 -23.29 -46.02
C GLY A 123 9.96 -24.24 -46.86
N GLU A 124 9.35 -24.71 -47.94
CA GLU A 124 10.03 -25.54 -48.94
C GLU A 124 11.06 -24.67 -49.69
N ARG A 125 12.20 -25.27 -50.02
CA ARG A 125 13.24 -24.66 -50.86
C ARG A 125 13.68 -25.65 -51.92
N ASP A 126 13.90 -25.14 -53.12
CA ASP A 126 14.57 -25.90 -54.18
C ASP A 126 16.07 -26.04 -53.86
N LEU A 127 16.62 -27.21 -54.20
CA LEU A 127 18.01 -27.59 -53.98
C LEU A 127 18.74 -27.56 -55.32
N THR A 128 19.59 -26.55 -55.51
CA THR A 128 20.37 -26.37 -56.75
C THR A 128 21.56 -27.32 -56.84
N ASP A 129 22.04 -27.81 -55.70
CA ASP A 129 23.09 -28.82 -55.60
C ASP A 129 22.78 -29.76 -54.41
N VAL A 130 23.02 -31.07 -54.59
CA VAL A 130 22.88 -32.10 -53.55
C VAL A 130 24.03 -33.07 -53.72
N ARG A 131 24.85 -33.21 -52.67
CA ARG A 131 26.00 -34.11 -52.63
C ARG A 131 25.86 -35.06 -51.45
N LEU A 132 25.80 -36.35 -51.74
CA LEU A 132 25.60 -37.39 -50.74
C LEU A 132 26.95 -37.83 -50.16
N GLU A 133 27.04 -37.87 -48.82
CA GLU A 133 28.20 -38.39 -48.09
C GLU A 133 29.56 -37.77 -48.50
N GLU A 134 29.53 -36.53 -49.01
CA GLU A 134 30.74 -35.80 -49.41
C GLU A 134 31.54 -35.37 -48.18
N GLN A 135 32.86 -35.57 -48.23
CA GLN A 135 33.74 -35.12 -47.16
C GLN A 135 33.97 -33.61 -47.27
N VAL A 136 33.58 -32.86 -46.24
CA VAL A 136 33.88 -31.43 -46.07
C VAL A 136 34.90 -31.30 -44.94
N GLU A 137 36.16 -31.11 -45.30
CA GLU A 137 37.31 -31.12 -44.38
C GLU A 137 37.30 -32.35 -43.45
N ASN A 138 37.03 -32.16 -42.16
CA ASN A 138 37.02 -33.19 -41.12
C ASN A 138 35.61 -33.70 -40.75
N VAL A 139 34.58 -33.28 -41.49
CA VAL A 139 33.18 -33.71 -41.32
C VAL A 139 32.66 -34.35 -42.60
N ARG A 140 31.90 -35.44 -42.46
CA ARG A 140 31.12 -36.02 -43.55
C ARG A 140 29.64 -35.95 -43.17
N PRO A 141 28.87 -35.00 -43.72
CA PRO A 141 27.44 -34.98 -43.51
C PRO A 141 26.75 -36.07 -44.33
N ASP A 142 25.51 -36.41 -43.98
CA ASP A 142 24.69 -37.29 -44.81
C ASP A 142 24.39 -36.69 -46.19
N LEU A 143 24.03 -35.41 -46.19
CA LEU A 143 23.91 -34.61 -47.40
C LEU A 143 24.54 -33.22 -47.19
N LEU A 144 25.22 -32.73 -48.21
CA LEU A 144 25.55 -31.33 -48.36
C LEU A 144 24.66 -30.77 -49.47
N VAL A 145 23.78 -29.83 -49.13
CA VAL A 145 22.81 -29.27 -50.08
C VAL A 145 23.02 -27.78 -50.24
N THR A 146 22.77 -27.25 -51.44
CA THR A 146 22.64 -25.80 -51.67
C THR A 146 21.17 -25.48 -51.87
N ALA A 147 20.56 -24.82 -50.89
CA ALA A 147 19.14 -24.48 -50.89
C ALA A 147 18.94 -23.01 -51.30
N GLU A 148 17.92 -22.76 -52.14
CA GLU A 148 17.60 -21.39 -52.56
C GLU A 148 17.30 -20.50 -51.34
N GLY A 149 17.90 -19.30 -51.32
CA GLY A 149 17.74 -18.33 -50.23
C GLY A 149 18.42 -18.69 -48.90
N LEU A 150 18.95 -19.92 -48.73
CA LEU A 150 19.67 -20.35 -47.52
C LEU A 150 21.15 -20.66 -47.76
N GLY A 151 21.54 -20.88 -49.02
CA GLY A 151 22.91 -21.27 -49.36
C GLY A 151 23.22 -22.72 -48.97
N THR A 152 24.47 -22.99 -48.63
CA THR A 152 24.94 -24.34 -48.30
C THR A 152 24.48 -24.76 -46.91
N VAL A 153 23.84 -25.93 -46.79
CA VAL A 153 23.39 -26.53 -45.54
C VAL A 153 23.85 -27.98 -45.47
N MET A 154 24.39 -28.37 -44.31
CA MET A 154 24.60 -29.79 -43.98
C MET A 154 23.30 -30.37 -43.45
N VAL A 155 22.91 -31.54 -43.95
CA VAL A 155 21.71 -32.26 -43.51
C VAL A 155 22.13 -33.61 -42.95
N GLU A 156 21.61 -33.95 -41.79
CA GLU A 156 21.76 -35.23 -41.09
C GLU A 156 20.41 -35.91 -40.99
N VAL A 157 20.37 -37.20 -41.31
CA VAL A 157 19.15 -38.00 -41.21
C VAL A 157 19.33 -38.98 -40.05
N ALA A 158 18.64 -38.73 -38.94
CA ALA A 158 18.71 -39.58 -37.76
C ALA A 158 17.63 -40.66 -37.80
N VAL A 159 18.03 -41.93 -37.85
CA VAL A 159 17.10 -43.07 -37.67
C VAL A 159 17.28 -43.68 -36.28
N THR A 160 18.53 -43.92 -35.87
CA THR A 160 18.86 -44.46 -34.54
C THR A 160 19.96 -43.69 -33.84
N HIS A 161 20.77 -42.95 -34.59
CA HIS A 161 21.86 -42.16 -34.08
C HIS A 161 21.61 -40.71 -34.47
N PHE A 162 21.52 -39.85 -33.46
CA PHE A 162 21.50 -38.41 -33.61
C PHE A 162 22.92 -37.87 -33.63
N VAL A 163 23.10 -36.67 -34.16
CA VAL A 163 24.38 -35.96 -34.18
C VAL A 163 24.88 -35.79 -32.74
N ASP A 164 26.11 -36.22 -32.51
CA ASP A 164 26.79 -36.04 -31.22
C ASP A 164 27.47 -34.66 -31.10
N ALA A 165 27.86 -34.31 -29.88
CA ALA A 165 28.51 -33.03 -29.60
C ALA A 165 29.86 -32.88 -30.35
N THR A 166 30.60 -33.97 -30.55
CA THR A 166 31.92 -33.92 -31.22
C THR A 166 31.78 -33.56 -32.70
N LYS A 167 30.76 -34.09 -33.38
CA LYS A 167 30.43 -33.73 -34.76
C LYS A 167 29.89 -32.30 -34.82
N LEU A 168 29.03 -31.91 -33.88
CA LEU A 168 28.48 -30.55 -33.81
C LEU A 168 29.58 -29.49 -33.66
N ASP A 169 30.57 -29.71 -32.80
CA ASP A 169 31.70 -28.80 -32.61
C ASP A 169 32.51 -28.60 -33.91
N LYS A 170 32.74 -29.69 -34.65
CA LYS A 170 33.44 -29.62 -35.95
C LYS A 170 32.62 -28.84 -36.98
N VAL A 171 31.30 -29.07 -37.04
CA VAL A 171 30.41 -28.34 -37.96
C VAL A 171 30.35 -26.86 -37.60
N ALA A 172 30.27 -26.53 -36.31
CA ALA A 172 30.30 -25.16 -35.84
C ALA A 172 31.59 -24.43 -36.23
N ALA A 173 32.74 -25.12 -36.20
CA ALA A 173 34.02 -24.57 -36.64
C ALA A 173 34.08 -24.27 -38.15
N LEU A 174 33.32 -25.02 -38.97
CA LEU A 174 33.19 -24.77 -40.41
C LEU A 174 32.25 -23.60 -40.73
N GLY A 175 31.40 -23.18 -39.78
CA GLY A 175 30.45 -22.08 -39.99
C GLY A 175 29.30 -22.42 -40.95
N ILE A 176 29.09 -23.69 -41.29
CA ILE A 176 28.03 -24.14 -42.20
C ILE A 176 26.80 -24.59 -41.38
N PRO A 177 25.58 -24.12 -41.68
CA PRO A 177 24.35 -24.55 -41.00
C PRO A 177 24.18 -26.07 -40.99
N LEU A 178 23.69 -26.61 -39.86
CA LEU A 178 23.40 -28.03 -39.70
C LEU A 178 21.93 -28.26 -39.38
N LEU A 179 21.25 -28.96 -40.26
CA LEU A 179 19.87 -29.42 -40.10
C LEU A 179 19.88 -30.91 -39.77
N GLU A 180 19.15 -31.31 -38.74
CA GLU A 180 18.89 -32.71 -38.43
C GLU A 180 17.42 -33.04 -38.66
N ILE A 181 17.17 -34.15 -39.34
CA ILE A 181 15.85 -34.71 -39.64
C ILE A 181 15.67 -35.99 -38.83
N ASP A 182 14.67 -36.03 -37.96
CA ASP A 182 14.36 -37.16 -37.10
C ASP A 182 13.38 -38.13 -37.80
N LEU A 183 13.90 -39.31 -38.16
CA LEU A 183 13.14 -40.44 -38.69
C LEU A 183 13.06 -41.61 -37.69
N SER A 184 13.47 -41.41 -36.44
CA SER A 184 13.52 -42.49 -35.43
C SER A 184 12.16 -43.11 -35.10
N ALA A 185 11.08 -42.34 -35.28
CA ALA A 185 9.71 -42.80 -35.11
C ALA A 185 9.15 -43.58 -36.33
N GLN A 186 9.83 -43.59 -37.48
CA GLN A 186 9.32 -44.15 -38.74
C GLN A 186 9.42 -45.68 -38.82
N ARG A 187 8.71 -46.41 -37.96
CA ARG A 187 8.78 -47.89 -37.84
C ARG A 187 8.30 -48.67 -39.06
N THR A 188 7.46 -48.07 -39.90
CA THR A 188 6.92 -48.67 -41.13
C THR A 188 7.08 -47.67 -42.27
N ALA A 189 8.33 -47.40 -42.66
CA ALA A 189 8.64 -46.40 -43.67
C ALA A 189 8.19 -46.83 -45.07
N THR A 190 7.54 -45.90 -45.77
CA THR A 190 7.28 -45.93 -47.23
C THR A 190 7.84 -44.65 -47.84
N PHE A 191 8.06 -44.59 -49.14
CA PHE A 191 8.45 -43.36 -49.82
C PHE A 191 7.39 -42.27 -49.61
N GLU A 192 6.10 -42.62 -49.55
CA GLU A 192 5.04 -41.68 -49.20
C GLU A 192 5.21 -41.12 -47.77
N SER A 193 5.43 -41.98 -46.77
CA SER A 193 5.62 -41.52 -45.39
C SER A 193 6.91 -40.69 -45.24
N LEU A 194 7.97 -41.05 -45.96
CA LEU A 194 9.21 -40.26 -45.98
C LEU A 194 9.03 -38.92 -46.70
N ARG A 195 8.27 -38.85 -47.80
CA ARG A 195 7.94 -37.58 -48.46
C ARG A 195 7.20 -36.63 -47.54
N GLU A 196 6.22 -37.15 -46.79
CA GLU A 196 5.49 -36.36 -45.79
C GLU A 196 6.47 -35.77 -44.77
N VAL A 197 7.35 -36.62 -44.21
CA VAL A 197 8.36 -36.14 -43.25
C VAL A 197 9.32 -35.15 -43.89
N LEU A 198 9.82 -35.37 -45.09
CA LEU A 198 10.86 -34.54 -45.70
C LEU A 198 10.33 -33.20 -46.24
N PHE A 199 9.13 -33.19 -46.82
CA PHE A 199 8.63 -32.09 -47.64
C PHE A 199 7.38 -31.39 -47.08
N ALA A 200 6.67 -31.98 -46.12
CA ALA A 200 5.45 -31.40 -45.54
C ALA A 200 5.52 -31.16 -44.02
N GLU A 201 6.23 -32.01 -43.28
CA GLU A 201 6.31 -31.95 -41.81
C GLU A 201 7.56 -31.19 -41.33
N HIS A 202 7.40 -30.17 -40.49
CA HIS A 202 8.54 -29.40 -39.97
C HIS A 202 8.92 -29.76 -38.52
N SER A 203 8.03 -30.37 -37.74
CA SER A 203 8.26 -30.67 -36.31
C SER A 203 9.35 -31.72 -36.08
N LEU A 204 9.64 -32.53 -37.10
CA LEU A 204 10.71 -33.55 -37.11
C LEU A 204 12.05 -33.01 -37.62
N LYS A 205 12.18 -31.68 -37.77
CA LYS A 205 13.41 -31.04 -38.25
C LYS A 205 13.87 -29.99 -37.27
N ARG A 206 15.17 -29.95 -37.01
CA ARG A 206 15.78 -28.94 -36.14
C ARG A 206 17.10 -28.45 -36.68
N TRP A 207 17.32 -27.14 -36.57
CA TRP A 207 18.64 -26.55 -36.73
C TRP A 207 19.47 -26.89 -35.49
N LEU A 208 20.53 -27.68 -35.66
CA LEU A 208 21.50 -27.95 -34.61
C LEU A 208 22.54 -26.84 -34.52
N PHE A 209 22.83 -26.19 -35.66
CA PHE A 209 23.74 -25.06 -35.74
C PHE A 209 23.32 -24.12 -36.88
N HIS A 210 23.44 -22.82 -36.64
CA HIS A 210 23.34 -21.79 -37.66
C HIS A 210 24.31 -20.65 -37.32
N PRO A 211 25.17 -20.20 -38.25
CA PRO A 211 26.23 -19.23 -37.97
C PRO A 211 25.69 -17.88 -37.48
N GLU A 212 24.51 -17.47 -37.95
CA GLU A 212 23.90 -16.20 -37.59
C GLU A 212 23.22 -16.19 -36.21
N LEU A 213 22.99 -17.34 -35.56
CA LEU A 213 22.17 -17.42 -34.35
C LEU A 213 22.76 -16.57 -33.21
N LYS A 214 24.00 -16.85 -32.81
CA LYS A 214 24.69 -16.13 -31.73
C LYS A 214 24.87 -14.65 -32.01
N GLU A 215 25.18 -14.30 -33.27
CA GLU A 215 25.37 -12.91 -33.65
C GLU A 215 24.05 -12.13 -33.65
N THR A 216 22.95 -12.77 -34.05
CA THR A 216 21.62 -12.16 -33.99
C THR A 216 21.17 -11.98 -32.53
N GLU A 217 21.38 -12.98 -31.67
CA GLU A 217 21.13 -12.85 -30.22
C GLU A 217 21.93 -11.69 -29.61
N ARG A 218 23.21 -11.55 -29.96
CA ARG A 218 24.06 -10.43 -29.53
C ARG A 218 23.52 -9.08 -30.01
N LYS A 219 23.04 -8.99 -31.25
CA LYS A 219 22.41 -7.75 -31.77
C LYS A 219 21.10 -7.42 -31.05
N LEU A 220 20.31 -8.42 -30.69
CA LEU A 220 19.10 -8.23 -29.89
C LEU A 220 19.44 -7.67 -28.51
N GLU A 221 20.47 -8.22 -27.86
CA GLU A 221 21.02 -7.70 -26.60
C GLU A 221 21.53 -6.26 -26.73
N GLU A 222 22.35 -5.95 -27.74
CA GLU A 222 22.86 -4.60 -28.00
C GLU A 222 21.74 -3.58 -28.22
N THR A 223 20.66 -4.00 -28.89
CA THR A 223 19.48 -3.16 -29.13
C THR A 223 18.75 -2.83 -27.82
N LEU A 224 18.74 -3.75 -26.85
CA LEU A 224 18.14 -3.52 -25.54
C LEU A 224 19.03 -2.73 -24.60
N SER A 225 20.35 -2.80 -24.73
CA SER A 225 21.31 -2.10 -23.85
C SER A 225 20.92 -0.65 -23.50
N PRO A 226 20.58 0.24 -24.44
CA PRO A 226 20.16 1.61 -24.11
C PRO A 226 18.83 1.68 -23.34
N ILE A 227 17.88 0.78 -23.62
CA ILE A 227 16.59 0.71 -22.93
C ILE A 227 16.80 0.28 -21.47
N LEU A 228 17.65 -0.71 -21.24
CA LEU A 228 18.01 -1.21 -19.92
C LEU A 228 18.72 -0.14 -19.09
N GLU A 229 19.61 0.64 -19.71
CA GLU A 229 20.31 1.74 -19.05
C GLU A 229 19.34 2.85 -18.61
N VAL A 230 18.40 3.25 -19.47
CA VAL A 230 17.36 4.22 -19.12
C VAL A 230 16.52 3.73 -17.95
N ALA A 231 16.10 2.46 -17.96
CA ALA A 231 15.34 1.85 -16.87
C ALA A 231 16.14 1.82 -15.56
N ARG A 232 17.47 1.60 -15.63
CA ARG A 232 18.36 1.63 -14.46
C ARG A 232 18.42 3.03 -13.85
N VAL A 233 18.65 4.05 -14.67
CA VAL A 233 18.69 5.46 -14.24
C VAL A 233 17.35 5.87 -13.63
N GLU A 234 16.24 5.50 -14.25
CA GLU A 234 14.89 5.77 -13.73
C GLU A 234 14.67 5.09 -12.36
N ALA A 235 15.04 3.83 -12.21
CA ALA A 235 14.94 3.11 -10.95
C ALA A 235 15.80 3.75 -9.84
N ASP A 236 16.99 4.24 -10.16
CA ASP A 236 17.85 4.98 -9.22
C ASP A 236 17.23 6.32 -8.80
N MET A 237 16.66 7.07 -9.74
CA MET A 237 15.97 8.33 -9.43
C MET A 237 14.77 8.11 -8.50
N LEU A 238 13.97 7.06 -8.74
CA LEU A 238 12.85 6.69 -7.86
C LEU A 238 13.34 6.34 -6.46
N ARG A 239 14.37 5.51 -6.33
CA ARG A 239 14.99 5.17 -5.03
C ARG A 239 15.48 6.40 -4.27
N GLN A 240 16.13 7.34 -4.96
CA GLN A 240 16.62 8.58 -4.35
C GLN A 240 15.47 9.47 -3.88
N LYS A 241 14.40 9.59 -4.68
CA LYS A 241 13.21 10.37 -4.32
C LYS A 241 12.51 9.78 -3.09
N ASP A 242 12.35 8.47 -3.04
CA ASP A 242 11.71 7.78 -1.90
C ASP A 242 12.56 7.94 -0.63
N ALA A 243 13.87 7.76 -0.71
CA ALA A 243 14.77 7.98 0.41
C ALA A 243 14.75 9.44 0.91
N ALA A 244 14.66 10.42 0.01
CA ALA A 244 14.54 11.83 0.38
C ALA A 244 13.22 12.12 1.11
N LEU A 245 12.11 11.58 0.62
CA LEU A 245 10.80 11.70 1.25
C LEU A 245 10.78 11.08 2.65
N GLU A 246 11.36 9.88 2.81
CA GLU A 246 11.48 9.23 4.11
C GLU A 246 12.32 10.03 5.10
N ALA A 247 13.43 10.62 4.65
CA ALA A 247 14.28 11.48 5.46
C ALA A 247 13.54 12.74 5.95
N GLU A 248 12.80 13.41 5.05
CA GLU A 248 11.98 14.58 5.38
C GLU A 248 10.90 14.23 6.42
N GLN A 249 10.18 13.13 6.22
CA GLN A 249 9.19 12.64 7.17
C GLN A 249 9.80 12.31 8.54
N GLN A 250 11.00 11.71 8.55
CA GLN A 250 11.71 11.39 9.78
C GLN A 250 12.12 12.66 10.54
N GLU A 251 12.60 13.69 9.85
CA GLU A 251 12.95 14.97 10.44
C GLU A 251 11.73 15.69 11.01
N ALA A 252 10.63 15.76 10.25
CA ALA A 252 9.37 16.34 10.71
C ALA A 252 8.84 15.62 11.97
N ARG A 253 8.91 14.28 12.01
CA ARG A 253 8.52 13.50 13.18
C ARG A 253 9.41 13.78 14.40
N ARG A 254 10.72 13.91 14.20
CA ARG A 254 11.66 14.27 15.29
C ARG A 254 11.37 15.66 15.83
N HIS A 255 11.11 16.63 14.96
CA HIS A 255 10.75 17.98 15.35
C HIS A 255 9.44 17.99 16.16
N LEU A 256 8.39 17.32 15.69
CA LEU A 256 7.12 17.20 16.40
C LEU A 256 7.29 16.56 17.79
N LEU A 257 8.05 15.48 17.90
CA LEU A 257 8.34 14.82 19.19
C LEU A 257 9.11 15.74 20.14
N SER A 258 10.02 16.57 19.63
CA SER A 258 10.75 17.57 20.41
C SER A 258 9.80 18.62 21.00
N GLU A 259 8.91 19.17 20.17
CA GLU A 259 7.93 20.18 20.58
C GLU A 259 6.93 19.62 21.61
N LEU A 260 6.44 18.39 21.41
CA LEU A 260 5.57 17.73 22.40
C LEU A 260 6.28 17.56 23.75
N ARG A 261 7.55 17.14 23.75
CA ARG A 261 8.35 17.03 24.99
C ARG A 261 8.56 18.37 25.68
N LYS A 262 8.78 19.45 24.91
CA LYS A 262 8.88 20.80 25.47
C LYS A 262 7.56 21.23 26.11
N ALA A 263 6.44 21.04 25.43
CA ALA A 263 5.11 21.36 25.95
C ALA A 263 4.77 20.56 27.22
N GLU A 264 5.11 19.26 27.27
CA GLU A 264 4.93 18.44 28.47
C GLU A 264 5.79 18.92 29.65
N ARG A 265 7.05 19.28 29.39
CA ARG A 265 7.95 19.84 30.41
C ARG A 265 7.41 21.16 30.95
N GLU A 266 6.93 22.03 30.07
CA GLU A 266 6.33 23.30 30.47
C GLU A 266 5.07 23.08 31.31
N LYS A 267 4.17 22.17 30.90
CA LYS A 267 2.98 21.81 31.68
C LYS A 267 3.34 21.27 33.08
N LYS A 268 4.34 20.39 33.18
CA LYS A 268 4.83 19.87 34.47
C LYS A 268 5.46 20.98 35.32
N TYR A 269 6.21 21.89 34.71
CA TYR A 269 6.79 23.04 35.38
C TYR A 269 5.70 23.96 35.96
N GLN A 270 4.71 24.34 35.15
CA GLN A 270 3.58 25.16 35.59
C GLN A 270 2.79 24.50 36.71
N GLN A 271 2.54 23.19 36.62
CA GLN A 271 1.88 22.42 37.68
C GLN A 271 2.70 22.44 38.99
N ARG A 272 4.02 22.27 38.92
CA ARG A 272 4.90 22.33 40.09
C ARG A 272 4.87 23.72 40.74
N VAL A 273 4.99 24.79 39.94
CA VAL A 273 4.92 26.18 40.41
C VAL A 273 3.58 26.46 41.12
N GLU A 274 2.46 26.00 40.56
CA GLU A 274 1.14 26.19 41.18
C GLU A 274 1.00 25.41 42.51
N LEU A 275 1.53 24.19 42.59
CA LEU A 275 1.54 23.40 43.82
C LEU A 275 2.42 24.04 44.91
N GLU A 276 3.59 24.56 44.55
CA GLU A 276 4.45 25.31 45.48
C GLU A 276 3.76 26.58 45.99
N ARG A 277 3.08 27.33 45.12
CA ARG A 277 2.27 28.49 45.52
C ARG A 277 1.14 28.10 46.46
N ALA A 278 0.44 27.00 46.18
CA ALA A 278 -0.63 26.48 47.03
C ALA A 278 -0.11 26.05 48.40
N ALA A 279 1.03 25.35 48.45
CA ALA A 279 1.69 24.95 49.71
C ALA A 279 2.12 26.15 50.54
N ARG A 280 2.73 27.17 49.92
CA ARG A 280 3.07 28.44 50.59
C ARG A 280 1.84 29.13 51.16
N PHE A 281 0.72 29.15 50.42
CA PHE A 281 -0.53 29.72 50.92
C PHE A 281 -1.11 28.88 52.07
N ARG A 282 -1.08 27.55 51.97
CA ARG A 282 -1.60 26.62 52.98
C ARG A 282 -0.94 26.80 54.35
N GLY A 283 0.38 27.01 54.38
CA GLY A 283 1.16 27.19 55.61
C GLY A 283 0.97 28.53 56.32
N ARG A 284 0.28 29.51 55.72
CA ARG A 284 0.08 30.83 56.33
C ARG A 284 -1.00 30.81 57.42
N PRO A 285 -0.86 31.64 58.47
CA PRO A 285 -1.95 31.92 59.42
C PRO A 285 -3.20 32.49 58.75
N GLU A 286 -4.38 32.32 59.37
CA GLU A 286 -5.65 32.78 58.80
C GLU A 286 -5.69 34.28 58.52
N HIS A 287 -5.14 35.13 59.39
CA HIS A 287 -5.16 36.58 59.20
C HIS A 287 -4.38 37.01 57.94
N GLU A 288 -3.23 36.38 57.67
CA GLU A 288 -2.47 36.62 56.43
C GLU A 288 -3.24 36.13 55.20
N LYS A 289 -3.88 34.95 55.29
CA LYS A 289 -4.73 34.43 54.20
C LYS A 289 -5.85 35.41 53.88
N LYS A 290 -6.51 35.99 54.90
CA LYS A 290 -7.55 37.02 54.71
C LYS A 290 -7.00 38.24 53.98
N GLN A 291 -5.84 38.76 54.38
CA GLN A 291 -5.20 39.90 53.71
C GLN A 291 -4.86 39.61 52.24
N ILE A 292 -4.32 38.41 51.94
CA ILE A 292 -3.98 38.01 50.57
C ILE A 292 -5.22 37.96 49.68
N ILE A 293 -6.32 37.39 50.18
CA ILE A 293 -7.57 37.31 49.42
C ILE A 293 -8.20 38.69 49.26
N ALA A 294 -8.24 39.51 50.32
CA ALA A 294 -8.80 40.85 50.26
C ALA A 294 -8.08 41.72 49.22
N ARG A 295 -6.73 41.67 49.19
CA ARG A 295 -5.91 42.33 48.17
C ARG A 295 -6.18 41.84 46.75
N ARG A 296 -6.49 40.55 46.55
CA ARG A 296 -6.86 40.03 45.21
C ARG A 296 -8.09 40.73 44.64
N PHE A 297 -9.02 41.11 45.49
CA PHE A 297 -10.27 41.78 45.10
C PHE A 297 -10.20 43.30 45.25
N ASP A 298 -9.02 43.86 45.51
CA ASP A 298 -8.83 45.28 45.79
C ASP A 298 -9.76 45.82 46.91
N ARG A 299 -9.93 45.02 47.97
CA ARG A 299 -10.75 45.37 49.14
C ARG A 299 -9.90 45.43 50.41
N ALA A 300 -10.30 46.32 51.34
CA ALA A 300 -9.74 46.37 52.69
C ALA A 300 -10.16 45.16 53.55
N GLU A 301 -11.40 44.67 53.35
CA GLU A 301 -11.96 43.52 54.07
C GLU A 301 -12.66 42.55 53.11
N LEU A 302 -12.87 41.31 53.57
CA LEU A 302 -13.54 40.28 52.80
C LEU A 302 -15.06 40.54 52.74
N PRO A 303 -15.67 40.74 51.56
CA PRO A 303 -17.09 41.01 51.45
C PRO A 303 -17.93 39.79 51.86
N GLY A 304 -18.98 40.04 52.64
CA GLY A 304 -19.82 39.01 53.25
C GLY A 304 -20.85 38.37 52.31
N ASN A 305 -21.02 38.89 51.11
CA ASN A 305 -21.95 38.39 50.09
C ASN A 305 -21.66 36.97 49.60
N LEU A 306 -20.41 36.50 49.73
CA LEU A 306 -20.01 35.12 49.44
C LEU A 306 -20.08 34.20 50.67
N ARG A 307 -20.50 34.71 51.84
CA ARG A 307 -20.64 33.90 53.05
C ARG A 307 -21.88 33.02 52.95
N VAL A 308 -21.68 31.76 52.62
CA VAL A 308 -22.76 30.78 52.56
C VAL A 308 -22.69 29.86 53.77
N ARG A 309 -23.83 29.61 54.41
CA ARG A 309 -23.94 28.56 55.44
C ARG A 309 -23.98 27.21 54.74
N VAL A 310 -22.94 26.41 54.94
CA VAL A 310 -22.84 25.06 54.37
C VAL A 310 -22.60 24.03 55.46
N ARG A 311 -22.97 22.78 55.20
CA ARG A 311 -22.60 21.67 56.08
C ARG A 311 -21.11 21.38 55.92
N GLY A 312 -20.40 21.11 57.01
CA GLY A 312 -18.95 20.89 56.95
C GLY A 312 -18.14 22.16 56.71
N ALA A 313 -18.67 23.34 57.06
CA ALA A 313 -18.04 24.63 56.74
C ALA A 313 -16.61 24.78 57.30
N ARG A 314 -16.24 24.05 58.35
CA ARG A 314 -14.88 24.07 58.95
C ARG A 314 -13.98 22.96 58.42
N SER A 315 -14.46 22.14 57.49
CA SER A 315 -13.69 20.99 56.96
C SER A 315 -12.38 21.37 56.27
N PHE A 316 -12.18 22.65 55.94
CA PHE A 316 -10.93 23.19 55.41
C PHE A 316 -10.04 23.81 56.49
N GLY A 317 -10.24 23.45 57.76
CA GLY A 317 -9.32 23.76 58.85
C GLY A 317 -9.17 25.25 59.13
N VAL A 318 -10.24 26.03 58.89
CA VAL A 318 -10.30 27.47 59.13
C VAL A 318 -11.50 27.82 60.00
N MET A 319 -11.32 28.77 60.90
CA MET A 319 -12.36 29.25 61.81
C MET A 319 -13.42 30.07 61.09
N ASP A 320 -13.02 30.82 60.05
CA ASP A 320 -13.90 31.61 59.20
C ASP A 320 -14.10 30.95 57.81
N PRO A 321 -15.23 30.26 57.56
CA PRO A 321 -15.48 29.57 56.29
C PRO A 321 -15.48 30.47 55.05
N LEU A 322 -15.72 31.78 55.23
CA LEU A 322 -15.65 32.76 54.14
C LEU A 322 -14.28 32.72 53.45
N LEU A 323 -13.22 32.36 54.19
CA LEU A 323 -11.86 32.31 53.67
C LEU A 323 -11.72 31.29 52.52
N TRP A 324 -12.19 30.06 52.71
CA TRP A 324 -12.10 29.05 51.64
C TRP A 324 -13.15 29.27 50.55
N GLN A 325 -14.32 29.83 50.90
CA GLN A 325 -15.39 30.18 49.96
C GLN A 325 -14.92 31.26 48.96
N MET A 326 -14.29 32.33 49.46
CA MET A 326 -13.71 33.38 48.63
C MET A 326 -12.48 32.91 47.86
N THR A 327 -11.66 32.04 48.47
CA THR A 327 -10.52 31.44 47.75
C THR A 327 -11.00 30.60 46.58
N LEU A 328 -12.09 29.83 46.76
CA LEU A 328 -12.70 29.05 45.69
C LEU A 328 -13.32 29.94 44.61
N PHE A 329 -14.03 31.01 45.00
CA PHE A 329 -14.64 31.94 44.06
C PHE A 329 -13.58 32.67 43.22
N GLY A 330 -12.70 33.47 43.84
CA GLY A 330 -11.73 34.25 43.07
C GLY A 330 -10.55 33.44 42.55
N GLY A 331 -10.11 32.45 43.31
CA GLY A 331 -8.91 31.68 42.97
C GLY A 331 -9.15 30.55 41.99
N LEU A 332 -10.38 30.05 41.89
CA LEU A 332 -10.75 29.00 40.95
C LEU A 332 -11.84 29.46 40.00
N ILE A 333 -13.03 29.86 40.47
CA ILE A 333 -14.18 30.15 39.57
C ILE A 333 -13.86 31.33 38.64
N GLU A 334 -13.52 32.50 39.18
CA GLU A 334 -13.18 33.68 38.38
C GLU A 334 -11.92 33.46 37.52
N ARG A 335 -10.90 32.79 38.07
CA ARG A 335 -9.69 32.44 37.31
C ARG A 335 -9.99 31.55 36.10
N GLN A 336 -10.96 30.63 36.18
CA GLN A 336 -11.36 29.80 35.04
C GLN A 336 -11.95 30.67 33.92
N VAL A 337 -12.72 31.70 34.26
CA VAL A 337 -13.25 32.67 33.27
C VAL A 337 -12.12 33.40 32.56
N VAL A 338 -11.15 33.94 33.32
CA VAL A 338 -9.97 34.64 32.75
C VAL A 338 -9.15 33.71 31.86
N GLU A 339 -9.06 32.43 32.20
CA GLU A 339 -8.36 31.41 31.39
C GLU A 339 -9.25 30.80 30.28
N GLY A 340 -10.41 31.40 29.98
CA GLY A 340 -11.30 31.00 28.88
C GLY A 340 -12.09 29.71 29.11
N ARG A 341 -12.19 29.25 30.35
CA ARG A 341 -12.87 28.00 30.74
C ARG A 341 -14.16 28.30 31.50
N GLY A 342 -15.29 27.99 30.89
CA GLY A 342 -16.61 28.39 31.41
C GLY A 342 -17.25 27.46 32.43
N TRP A 343 -16.49 26.59 33.09
CA TRP A 343 -17.07 25.61 34.01
C TRP A 343 -16.15 25.28 35.19
N VAL A 344 -16.75 24.79 36.27
CA VAL A 344 -16.07 24.22 37.42
C VAL A 344 -16.67 22.85 37.75
N LYS A 345 -15.82 21.86 38.04
CA LYS A 345 -16.24 20.53 38.48
C LYS A 345 -16.06 20.39 39.98
N LYS A 346 -17.07 19.88 40.68
CA LYS A 346 -17.06 19.71 42.15
C LYS A 346 -15.81 19.00 42.67
N ASP A 347 -15.45 17.83 42.13
CA ASP A 347 -14.28 17.07 42.62
C ASP A 347 -12.95 17.80 42.37
N TYR A 348 -12.86 18.55 41.26
CA TYR A 348 -11.70 19.39 40.98
C TYR A 348 -11.59 20.54 41.98
N ALA A 349 -12.71 21.19 42.32
CA ALA A 349 -12.77 22.24 43.34
C ALA A 349 -12.34 21.74 44.72
N VAL A 350 -12.81 20.55 45.14
CA VAL A 350 -12.42 19.92 46.41
C VAL A 350 -10.90 19.69 46.45
N GLY A 351 -10.34 19.03 45.42
CA GLY A 351 -8.90 18.78 45.35
C GLY A 351 -8.07 20.07 45.26
N TRP A 352 -8.56 21.07 44.53
CA TRP A 352 -7.91 22.37 44.41
C TRP A 352 -7.85 23.12 45.76
N LEU A 353 -8.90 23.02 46.57
CA LEU A 353 -8.93 23.57 47.93
C LEU A 353 -8.03 22.78 48.90
N SER A 354 -7.95 21.46 48.81
CA SER A 354 -7.09 20.66 49.71
C SER A 354 -5.59 20.94 49.55
N TYR A 355 -5.16 21.48 48.40
CA TYR A 355 -3.78 21.97 48.26
C TYR A 355 -3.53 23.32 48.96
N ARG A 356 -4.59 24.10 49.24
CA ARG A 356 -4.54 25.46 49.79
C ARG A 356 -4.98 25.55 51.25
N PHE A 357 -5.68 24.54 51.74
CA PHE A 357 -6.20 24.48 53.10
C PHE A 357 -5.95 23.10 53.70
N ALA A 358 -5.81 23.03 55.03
CA ALA A 358 -5.72 21.76 55.72
C ALA A 358 -7.11 21.13 55.81
N THR A 359 -7.28 19.94 55.25
CA THR A 359 -8.58 19.25 55.30
C THR A 359 -8.69 18.49 56.62
N THR A 360 -9.69 18.85 57.42
CA THR A 360 -10.04 18.23 58.70
C THR A 360 -11.54 17.99 58.70
N PRO A 361 -12.02 16.88 58.11
CA PRO A 361 -13.45 16.64 57.96
C PRO A 361 -14.17 16.64 59.33
N GLU A 362 -15.26 17.41 59.44
CA GLU A 362 -16.12 17.44 60.63
C GLU A 362 -16.93 16.14 60.76
N PHE A 363 -17.18 15.47 59.62
CA PHE A 363 -17.80 14.16 59.49
C PHE A 363 -17.41 13.57 58.13
N THR A 364 -17.81 12.33 57.85
CA THR A 364 -17.47 11.65 56.59
C THR A 364 -17.86 12.48 55.36
N ASP A 365 -16.88 12.73 54.48
CA ASP A 365 -17.01 13.53 53.25
C ASP A 365 -17.49 14.98 53.43
N SER A 366 -17.37 15.55 54.63
CA SER A 366 -17.90 16.88 54.94
C SER A 366 -17.27 18.00 54.10
N GLU A 367 -16.02 17.86 53.64
CA GLU A 367 -15.38 18.79 52.70
C GLU A 367 -15.99 18.75 51.29
N LYS A 368 -16.40 17.57 50.83
CA LYS A 368 -17.08 17.40 49.53
C LYS A 368 -18.49 17.97 49.61
N ILE A 369 -19.16 17.77 50.74
CA ILE A 369 -20.51 18.29 51.00
C ILE A 369 -20.46 19.82 51.12
N ALA A 370 -19.47 20.38 51.83
CA ALA A 370 -19.29 21.83 51.96
C ALA A 370 -19.11 22.52 50.60
N VAL A 371 -18.24 21.97 49.74
CA VAL A 371 -18.04 22.50 48.38
C VAL A 371 -19.29 22.34 47.53
N TRP A 372 -19.99 21.21 47.63
CA TRP A 372 -21.24 21.00 46.91
C TRP A 372 -22.31 22.02 47.32
N ASP A 373 -22.57 22.17 48.62
CA ASP A 373 -23.55 23.11 49.17
C ASP A 373 -23.21 24.56 48.74
N TYR A 374 -21.92 24.91 48.73
CA TYR A 374 -21.47 26.22 48.26
C TYR A 374 -21.73 26.44 46.77
N LEU A 375 -21.35 25.48 45.91
CA LEU A 375 -21.59 25.59 44.46
C LEU A 375 -23.08 25.59 44.11
N VAL A 376 -23.91 24.85 44.87
CA VAL A 376 -25.38 24.90 44.74
C VAL A 376 -25.90 26.27 45.14
N SER A 377 -25.47 26.82 46.28
CA SER A 377 -25.88 28.16 46.70
C SER A 377 -25.48 29.25 45.70
N LEU A 378 -24.29 29.15 45.10
CA LEU A 378 -23.87 30.01 44.00
C LEU A 378 -24.72 29.80 42.73
N SER A 379 -25.23 28.60 42.51
CA SER A 379 -26.16 28.34 41.42
C SER A 379 -27.52 28.98 41.67
N ASP A 380 -28.03 28.88 42.90
CA ASP A 380 -29.31 29.47 43.31
C ASP A 380 -29.27 31.00 43.25
N SER A 381 -28.11 31.59 43.55
CA SER A 381 -27.89 33.04 43.45
C SER A 381 -27.53 33.52 42.04
N GLY A 382 -27.40 32.63 41.06
CA GLY A 382 -27.15 32.96 39.64
C GLY A 382 -25.69 33.12 39.23
N ALA A 383 -24.73 32.92 40.14
CA ALA A 383 -23.31 32.90 39.79
C ALA A 383 -22.91 31.67 38.95
N LEU A 384 -23.61 30.55 39.16
CA LEU A 384 -23.37 29.30 38.47
C LEU A 384 -24.67 28.73 37.87
N ILE A 385 -24.54 27.81 36.93
CA ILE A 385 -25.66 27.01 36.42
C ILE A 385 -25.29 25.54 36.56
N ARG A 386 -26.03 24.82 37.40
CA ARG A 386 -25.83 23.39 37.62
C ARG A 386 -26.00 22.59 36.32
N LYS A 387 -25.05 21.70 36.05
CA LYS A 387 -25.07 20.73 34.96
C LYS A 387 -24.96 19.30 35.52
N HIS A 388 -24.89 18.32 34.63
CA HIS A 388 -24.82 16.90 35.00
C HIS A 388 -23.43 16.53 35.57
N LYS A 389 -23.34 15.39 36.28
CA LYS A 389 -22.08 14.80 36.79
C LYS A 389 -21.18 15.76 37.61
N GLY A 390 -21.79 16.70 38.34
CA GLY A 390 -21.07 17.63 39.22
C GLY A 390 -20.34 18.77 38.51
N TYR A 391 -20.66 19.03 37.24
CA TYR A 391 -20.25 20.23 36.53
C TYR A 391 -21.19 21.39 36.83
N PHE A 392 -20.61 22.59 36.91
CA PHE A 392 -21.32 23.85 37.03
C PHE A 392 -20.79 24.78 35.94
N GLN A 393 -21.66 25.28 35.07
CA GLN A 393 -21.30 26.33 34.13
C GLN A 393 -21.17 27.65 34.90
N ILE A 394 -20.15 28.44 34.61
CA ILE A 394 -19.92 29.74 35.23
C ILE A 394 -20.77 30.77 34.50
N ALA A 395 -21.57 31.52 35.27
CA ALA A 395 -22.55 32.46 34.74
C ALA A 395 -22.28 33.92 35.12
N VAL A 396 -21.22 34.20 35.90
CA VAL A 396 -20.73 35.55 36.22
C VAL A 396 -19.25 35.68 35.92
N SER A 397 -18.81 36.84 35.43
CA SER A 397 -17.42 37.07 35.00
C SER A 397 -16.46 37.41 36.14
N SER A 398 -16.96 38.04 37.21
CA SER A 398 -16.16 38.52 38.33
C SER A 398 -16.96 38.63 39.63
N LEU A 399 -16.28 38.92 40.75
CA LEU A 399 -16.95 39.25 42.00
C LEU A 399 -17.83 40.51 41.90
N ALA A 400 -17.37 41.54 41.18
CA ALA A 400 -18.13 42.77 41.00
C ALA A 400 -19.41 42.56 40.20
N ALA A 401 -19.37 41.71 39.16
CA ALA A 401 -20.54 41.29 38.40
C ALA A 401 -21.53 40.53 39.29
N TYR A 402 -21.03 39.63 40.14
CA TYR A 402 -21.86 38.90 41.10
C TYR A 402 -22.49 39.80 42.16
N GLU A 403 -21.74 40.76 42.72
CA GLU A 403 -22.26 41.76 43.66
C GLU A 403 -23.38 42.60 43.04
N THR A 404 -23.19 43.04 41.79
CA THR A 404 -24.17 43.80 41.04
C THR A 404 -25.42 42.96 40.76
N LEU A 405 -25.26 41.67 40.42
CA LEU A 405 -26.37 40.73 40.23
C LEU A 405 -27.21 40.59 41.51
N LEU A 406 -26.57 40.39 42.66
CA LEU A 406 -27.26 40.28 43.94
C LEU A 406 -28.00 41.58 44.29
N ALA A 407 -27.38 42.74 44.04
CA ALA A 407 -28.01 44.05 44.29
C ALA A 407 -29.23 44.28 43.38
N ALA A 408 -29.13 43.90 42.10
CA ALA A 408 -30.23 44.01 41.14
C ALA A 408 -31.41 43.08 41.49
N ARG A 409 -31.14 41.88 42.01
CA ARG A 409 -32.18 40.93 42.45
C ARG A 409 -32.79 41.26 43.81
N GLY A 410 -32.05 41.94 44.69
CA GLY A 410 -32.48 42.29 46.04
C GLY A 410 -33.27 43.60 46.14
N THR A 411 -33.19 44.48 45.13
CA THR A 411 -34.03 45.67 45.05
C THR A 411 -35.37 45.32 44.39
N SER A 412 -36.48 45.69 45.03
CA SER A 412 -37.83 45.47 44.51
C SER A 412 -38.09 46.33 43.26
N GLY A 413 -37.49 45.96 42.12
CA GLY A 413 -37.87 46.43 40.79
C GLY A 413 -37.56 47.88 40.44
N ARG A 414 -36.38 48.43 40.77
CA ARG A 414 -35.93 49.70 40.16
C ARG A 414 -34.58 49.54 39.43
N PRO A 415 -34.60 49.35 38.09
CA PRO A 415 -33.38 49.31 37.26
C PRO A 415 -32.59 50.63 37.24
N SER A 416 -33.15 51.73 37.76
CA SER A 416 -32.60 53.10 37.75
C SER A 416 -31.30 53.33 38.55
N GLN A 417 -30.61 52.27 38.99
CA GLN A 417 -29.34 52.34 39.71
C GLN A 417 -28.20 51.62 38.97
N LEU A 418 -28.43 51.07 37.77
CA LEU A 418 -27.39 50.44 36.97
C LEU A 418 -26.84 51.43 35.95
N VAL A 419 -25.52 51.49 35.84
CA VAL A 419 -24.80 52.32 34.86
C VAL A 419 -23.81 51.47 34.09
N TRP A 420 -23.47 51.93 32.88
CA TRP A 420 -22.40 51.33 32.09
C TRP A 420 -21.06 51.50 32.82
N VAL A 421 -20.26 50.44 32.78
CA VAL A 421 -18.84 50.54 33.13
C VAL A 421 -18.12 51.37 32.07
N ASP A 422 -17.04 52.07 32.46
CA ASP A 422 -16.17 52.79 31.52
C ASP A 422 -15.67 51.87 30.39
N GLU A 423 -15.51 52.42 29.19
CA GLU A 423 -15.21 51.65 27.96
C GLU A 423 -13.92 50.83 28.09
N GLU A 424 -12.91 51.38 28.75
CA GLU A 424 -11.62 50.74 29.00
C GLU A 424 -11.72 49.55 29.96
N ALA A 425 -12.80 49.45 30.74
CA ALA A 425 -13.03 48.40 31.73
C ALA A 425 -14.13 47.41 31.30
N TRP A 426 -14.60 47.48 30.05
CA TRP A 426 -15.51 46.47 29.51
C TRP A 426 -14.89 45.08 29.46
N PRO A 427 -15.68 44.01 29.65
CA PRO A 427 -15.16 42.66 29.60
C PRO A 427 -14.65 42.32 28.19
N PRO A 428 -13.51 41.61 28.07
CA PRO A 428 -13.03 41.07 26.81
C PRO A 428 -14.09 40.23 26.09
N ARG A 429 -14.05 40.20 24.76
CA ARG A 429 -15.03 39.50 23.93
C ARG A 429 -15.17 38.03 24.32
N GLU A 430 -14.05 37.37 24.62
CA GLU A 430 -13.99 35.96 24.99
C GLU A 430 -14.75 35.69 26.30
N ILE A 431 -14.62 36.59 27.28
CA ILE A 431 -15.35 36.51 28.55
C ILE A 431 -16.84 36.76 28.33
N ALA A 432 -17.20 37.79 27.55
CA ALA A 432 -18.60 38.09 27.23
C ALA A 432 -19.28 36.90 26.52
N GLN A 433 -18.62 36.28 25.55
CA GLN A 433 -19.12 35.09 24.85
C GLN A 433 -19.27 33.89 25.79
N LEU A 434 -18.30 33.64 26.66
CA LEU A 434 -18.36 32.55 27.64
C LEU A 434 -19.59 32.69 28.55
N ILE A 435 -19.85 33.90 29.04
CA ILE A 435 -21.02 34.17 29.89
C ILE A 435 -22.31 34.09 29.09
N ALA A 436 -22.32 34.57 27.85
CA ALA A 436 -23.48 34.45 26.97
C ALA A 436 -23.91 32.99 26.75
N VAL A 437 -22.94 32.08 26.55
CA VAL A 437 -23.19 30.63 26.44
C VAL A 437 -23.85 30.07 27.70
N ALA A 438 -23.49 30.57 28.89
CA ALA A 438 -24.15 30.15 30.12
C ALA A 438 -25.63 30.55 30.17
N HIS A 439 -25.95 31.78 29.71
CA HIS A 439 -27.30 32.34 29.70
C HIS A 439 -28.17 31.84 28.53
N ALA A 440 -27.55 31.31 27.47
CA ALA A 440 -28.19 30.59 26.39
C ALA A 440 -28.63 29.19 26.86
N ARG A 441 -29.92 29.03 27.20
CA ARG A 441 -30.49 27.74 27.62
C ARG A 441 -30.55 26.67 26.50
N SER A 442 -30.18 27.01 25.24
CA SER A 442 -30.00 26.10 24.10
C SER A 442 -28.96 26.63 23.10
N ASP A 443 -28.34 25.74 22.31
CA ASP A 443 -27.27 26.08 21.33
C ASP A 443 -27.71 27.03 20.21
N LEU A 444 -29.02 27.11 19.91
CA LEU A 444 -29.62 27.97 18.88
C LEU A 444 -29.55 29.47 19.20
N LEU A 445 -29.36 29.85 20.48
CA LEU A 445 -29.30 31.25 20.90
C LEU A 445 -27.88 31.86 20.81
N SER A 446 -26.84 31.04 20.60
CA SER A 446 -25.43 31.52 20.52
C SER A 446 -25.21 32.56 19.41
N VAL A 447 -25.93 32.42 18.29
CA VAL A 447 -25.90 33.35 17.13
C VAL A 447 -26.48 34.74 17.48
N SER A 448 -27.48 34.81 18.38
CA SER A 448 -28.06 36.09 18.82
C SER A 448 -27.18 36.85 19.81
N TRP A 449 -26.32 36.14 20.56
CA TRP A 449 -25.42 36.76 21.54
C TRP A 449 -24.11 37.27 20.94
N ASP A 450 -23.56 36.61 19.91
CA ASP A 450 -22.41 37.15 19.15
C ASP A 450 -22.80 38.48 18.46
N ALA A 451 -24.03 38.58 17.95
CA ALA A 451 -24.62 39.81 17.43
C ALA A 451 -24.78 40.90 18.50
N LEU A 452 -25.15 40.53 19.74
CA LEU A 452 -25.28 41.48 20.85
C LEU A 452 -23.91 42.01 21.27
N SER A 453 -22.87 41.17 21.29
CA SER A 453 -21.48 41.57 21.60
C SER A 453 -20.84 42.47 20.54
N THR A 454 -21.20 42.30 19.26
CA THR A 454 -20.71 43.13 18.15
C THR A 454 -21.43 44.47 18.02
N LEU A 455 -22.62 44.63 18.60
CA LEU A 455 -23.43 45.86 18.56
C LEU A 455 -23.25 46.80 19.75
N LEU A 456 -22.49 46.38 20.78
CA LEU A 456 -22.25 47.17 21.99
C LEU A 456 -21.71 48.60 21.74
N PRO A 457 -20.86 48.88 20.73
CA PRO A 457 -20.42 50.26 20.42
C PRO A 457 -21.56 51.20 19.98
N LYS A 458 -22.67 50.67 19.45
CA LYS A 458 -23.90 51.44 19.13
C LYS A 458 -24.89 51.46 20.30
N ALA A 459 -24.77 50.50 21.21
CA ALA A 459 -25.62 50.37 22.38
C ALA A 459 -25.32 51.44 23.46
N ARG A 460 -24.09 51.96 23.50
CA ARG A 460 -23.60 52.96 24.49
C ARG A 460 -24.32 54.32 24.49
N LEU A 461 -24.99 54.67 23.40
CA LEU A 461 -25.75 55.94 23.29
C LEU A 461 -27.15 55.82 23.91
N ARG A 462 -27.46 54.66 24.49
CA ARG A 462 -28.77 54.30 25.02
C ARG A 462 -28.65 53.84 26.46
N THR A 463 -29.71 54.04 27.24
CA THR A 463 -29.75 53.54 28.62
C THR A 463 -29.83 52.00 28.64
N PRO A 464 -29.41 51.33 29.73
CA PRO A 464 -29.56 49.88 29.85
C PRO A 464 -31.00 49.39 29.59
N GLU A 465 -32.01 50.17 29.98
CA GLU A 465 -33.43 49.89 29.73
C GLU A 465 -33.78 49.95 28.24
N GLU A 466 -33.27 50.96 27.53
CA GLU A 466 -33.47 51.10 26.08
C GLU A 466 -32.83 49.95 25.31
N ILE A 467 -31.69 49.43 25.79
CA ILE A 467 -31.06 48.23 25.22
C ILE A 467 -31.89 46.98 25.49
N CYS A 468 -32.35 46.76 26.73
CA CYS A 468 -33.22 45.62 27.03
C CYS A 468 -34.45 45.61 26.12
N ALA A 469 -35.13 46.76 25.98
CA ALA A 469 -36.33 46.94 25.15
C ALA A 469 -36.10 46.68 23.63
N LEU A 470 -34.88 46.88 23.13
CA LEU A 470 -34.54 46.60 21.72
C LEU A 470 -34.38 45.11 21.45
N TYR A 471 -33.82 44.38 22.41
CA TYR A 471 -33.46 42.97 22.24
C TYR A 471 -34.52 42.00 22.76
N SER A 472 -35.51 42.49 23.51
CA SER A 472 -36.63 41.66 23.98
C SER A 472 -37.61 41.20 22.90
N ARG A 473 -37.43 41.67 21.65
CA ARG A 473 -38.27 41.30 20.49
C ARG A 473 -37.86 39.99 19.80
N ARG A 474 -36.85 39.27 20.30
CA ARG A 474 -36.33 38.01 19.72
C ARG A 474 -36.20 36.89 20.78
N GLU A 475 -37.34 36.46 21.35
CA GLU A 475 -37.44 35.31 22.31
C GLU A 475 -36.69 35.44 23.65
N MET A 476 -36.23 36.64 24.01
CA MET A 476 -35.51 36.92 25.25
C MET A 476 -36.29 37.94 26.08
N SER A 477 -36.53 37.71 27.37
CA SER A 477 -37.17 38.73 28.23
C SER A 477 -36.17 39.86 28.56
N ASP A 478 -36.68 41.07 28.83
CA ASP A 478 -35.86 42.21 29.26
C ASP A 478 -34.95 41.85 30.45
N GLU A 479 -35.50 41.10 31.41
CA GLU A 479 -34.79 40.61 32.59
C GLU A 479 -33.57 39.75 32.23
N ARG A 480 -33.66 38.91 31.19
CA ARG A 480 -32.56 38.02 30.78
C ARG A 480 -31.44 38.77 30.06
N VAL A 481 -31.78 39.78 29.28
CA VAL A 481 -30.79 40.66 28.64
C VAL A 481 -30.04 41.44 29.72
N LEU A 482 -30.78 41.99 30.70
CA LEU A 482 -30.21 42.74 31.81
C LEU A 482 -29.30 41.86 32.68
N GLU A 483 -29.74 40.66 33.05
CA GLU A 483 -28.92 39.72 33.83
C GLU A 483 -27.64 39.35 33.10
N TYR A 484 -27.67 39.09 31.79
CA TYR A 484 -26.46 38.85 31.01
C TYR A 484 -25.50 40.05 31.05
N LEU A 485 -25.99 41.26 30.82
CA LEU A 485 -25.16 42.47 30.81
C LEU A 485 -24.47 42.68 32.17
N ILE A 486 -25.19 42.46 33.27
CA ILE A 486 -24.63 42.48 34.62
C ILE A 486 -23.60 41.37 34.80
N CYS A 487 -23.97 40.13 34.48
CA CYS A 487 -23.15 38.94 34.68
C CYS A 487 -21.86 38.95 33.87
N ALA A 488 -21.89 39.50 32.65
CA ALA A 488 -20.71 39.65 31.81
C ALA A 488 -19.80 40.79 32.32
N GLY A 489 -20.35 41.74 33.07
CA GLY A 489 -19.61 42.86 33.66
C GLY A 489 -19.73 44.18 32.88
N PHE A 490 -20.74 44.32 32.02
CA PHE A 490 -20.99 45.59 31.31
C PHE A 490 -21.68 46.65 32.17
N LEU A 491 -22.38 46.23 33.23
CA LEU A 491 -23.14 47.09 34.12
C LEU A 491 -22.66 46.97 35.55
N VAL A 492 -22.64 48.10 36.26
CA VAL A 492 -22.36 48.19 37.70
C VAL A 492 -23.47 48.94 38.42
N SER A 493 -23.62 48.67 39.71
CA SER A 493 -24.52 49.46 40.56
C SER A 493 -23.90 50.81 40.89
N ASN A 494 -24.59 51.89 40.54
CA ASN A 494 -24.26 53.27 40.90
C ASN A 494 -24.55 53.49 42.39
N ARG A 495 -23.71 52.92 43.26
CA ARG A 495 -23.63 53.34 44.65
C ARG A 495 -22.86 54.66 44.67
N VAL A 496 -23.60 55.77 44.73
CA VAL A 496 -23.05 57.04 45.22
C VAL A 496 -22.33 56.72 46.53
N GLY A 497 -21.06 57.10 46.61
CA GLY A 497 -20.15 56.70 47.66
C GLY A 497 -20.72 56.91 49.07
N THR A 498 -20.33 56.01 49.96
CA THR A 498 -20.20 56.28 51.40
C THR A 498 -18.76 56.05 51.78
#